data_AF-A0A511UR12-F1
#
_entry.id   AF-A0A511UR12-F1
#
_cell.length_a   1.000
_cell.length_b   1.000
_cell.length_c   1.000
_cell.angle_alpha   90.00
_cell.angle_beta   90.00
_cell.angle_gamma   90.00
#
_symmetry.space_group_name_H-M   'P 1'
#
loop_
_entity.id
_entity.type
_entity.pdbx_description
1 polymer ?
#
loop_
_entity_poly.entity_id
_entity_poly.type
_entity_poly.pdbx_seq_one_letter_code
_entity_poly.pdbx_strand_id
1 'polypeptide(L)'
;MEDPGLLQDGLALMALGMGFVFVFLTVLVVSVTLMSKLIGRFQPVPAAVSTDKNTHKPAAASSQDDEVMAVISAAVHRYRTTRRR
;
A
#
# COMPACT_ATOMS: atom_id res chain seq x y z
N MET A 1 -14.65 40.12 33.12
CA MET A 1 -14.00 38.91 33.63
C MET A 1 -14.11 37.92 32.49
N GLU A 2 -13.02 37.71 31.75
CA GLU A 2 -12.98 36.69 30.70
C GLU A 2 -13.14 35.35 31.40
N ASP A 3 -14.29 34.69 31.26
CA ASP A 3 -14.59 33.42 31.92
C ASP A 3 -13.72 32.32 31.29
N PRO A 4 -12.62 31.90 31.94
CA PRO A 4 -11.67 30.96 31.34
C PRO A 4 -12.31 29.58 31.07
N GLY A 5 -13.47 29.31 31.68
CA GLY A 5 -14.27 28.12 31.43
C GLY A 5 -14.80 28.01 30.00
N LEU A 6 -15.22 29.11 29.35
CA LEU A 6 -15.75 29.03 27.97
C LEU A 6 -14.66 28.68 26.95
N LEU A 7 -13.45 29.20 27.13
CA LEU A 7 -12.33 28.85 26.26
C LEU A 7 -11.90 27.39 26.48
N GLN A 8 -11.91 26.91 27.72
CA GLN A 8 -11.61 25.52 28.04
C GLN A 8 -12.67 24.57 27.46
N ASP A 9 -13.95 24.92 27.55
CA ASP A 9 -15.04 24.17 26.93
C ASP A 9 -14.94 24.16 25.40
N GLY A 10 -14.63 25.31 24.79
CA GLY A 10 -14.38 25.40 23.35
C GLY A 10 -13.22 24.52 22.89
N LEU A 11 -12.13 24.49 23.67
CA LEU A 11 -10.97 23.63 23.40
C LEU A 11 -11.33 22.15 23.54
N ALA A 12 -12.12 21.78 24.55
CA ALA A 12 -12.60 20.42 24.75
C ALA A 12 -13.52 19.97 23.60
N LEU A 13 -14.43 20.84 23.15
CA LEU A 13 -15.29 20.58 21.99
C LEU A 13 -14.49 20.44 20.69
N MET A 14 -13.45 21.27 20.49
CA MET A 14 -12.56 21.16 19.34
C MET A 14 -11.78 19.83 19.36
N ALA A 15 -11.22 19.46 20.50
CA ALA A 15 -10.50 18.20 20.67
C ALA A 15 -11.42 16.99 20.44
N LEU A 16 -12.65 17.04 20.97
CA LEU A 16 -13.66 15.99 20.77
C LEU A 16 -14.06 15.88 19.29
N GLY A 17 -14.32 17.01 18.63
CA GLY A 17 -14.68 17.05 17.22
C GLY A 17 -13.55 16.52 16.32
N MET A 18 -12.32 16.97 16.56
CA MET A 18 -11.14 16.48 15.82
C MET A 18 -10.88 15.00 16.07
N GLY A 19 -11.06 14.52 17.30
CA GLY A 19 -10.95 13.11 17.64
C GLY A 19 -11.99 12.25 16.93
N PHE A 20 -13.27 12.68 16.92
CA PHE A 20 -14.33 11.97 16.23
C PHE A 20 -14.09 11.89 14.72
N VAL A 21 -13.68 12.99 14.09
CA VAL A 21 -13.33 13.01 12.66
C VAL A 21 -12.15 12.06 12.39
N PHE A 22 -11.11 12.07 13.22
CA PHE A 22 -9.96 11.18 13.07
C PHE A 22 -10.36 9.70 13.14
N VAL A 23 -11.17 9.31 14.13
CA VAL A 23 -11.69 7.95 14.27
C VAL A 23 -12.56 7.59 13.07
N PHE A 24 -13.45 8.47 12.65
CA PHE A 24 -14.34 8.25 11.51
C PHE A 24 -13.55 8.01 10.21
N LEU A 25 -12.57 8.86 9.92
CA LEU A 25 -11.70 8.70 8.76
C LEU A 25 -10.87 7.42 8.84
N THR A 26 -10.35 7.07 10.03
CA THR A 26 -9.61 5.82 10.23
C THR A 26 -10.47 4.61 9.90
N VAL A 27 -11.71 4.57 10.40
CA VAL A 27 -12.68 3.51 10.08
C VAL A 27 -12.99 3.49 8.59
N LEU A 28 -13.19 4.65 7.96
CA LEU A 28 -13.45 4.75 6.53
C LEU A 28 -12.28 4.21 5.69
N VAL A 29 -11.05 4.59 6.01
CA VAL A 29 -9.83 4.09 5.35
C VAL A 29 -9.70 2.59 5.53
N VAL A 30 -9.93 2.07 6.74
CA VAL A 30 -9.90 0.61 7.00
C VAL A 30 -10.96 -0.10 6.17
N SER A 31 -12.19 0.42 6.09
CA SER A 31 -13.26 -0.16 5.27
C SER A 31 -12.92 -0.15 3.78
N VAL A 32 -12.40 0.95 3.25
CA VAL A 32 -11.98 1.05 1.83
C VAL A 32 -10.80 0.12 1.56
N THR A 33 -9.85 0.01 2.49
CA THR A 33 -8.71 -0.89 2.38
C THR A 33 -9.15 -2.36 2.43
N LEU A 34 -10.10 -2.68 3.30
CA LEU A 34 -10.68 -4.01 3.40
C LEU A 34 -11.42 -4.35 2.10
N MET A 35 -12.21 -3.42 1.57
CA MET A 35 -12.85 -3.57 0.27
C MET A 35 -11.80 -3.80 -0.83
N SER A 36 -10.75 -2.97 -0.92
CA SER A 36 -9.65 -3.15 -1.89
C SER A 36 -8.99 -4.54 -1.77
N LYS A 37 -8.74 -5.00 -0.55
CA LYS A 37 -8.17 -6.33 -0.26
C LYS A 37 -9.13 -7.47 -0.61
N LEU A 38 -10.44 -7.30 -0.38
CA LEU A 38 -11.46 -8.26 -0.76
C LEU A 38 -11.59 -8.33 -2.28
N ILE A 39 -11.64 -7.19 -2.98
CA ILE A 39 -11.66 -7.16 -4.44
C ILE A 39 -10.43 -7.88 -5.01
N GLY A 40 -9.22 -7.59 -4.52
CA GLY A 40 -8.00 -8.28 -4.99
C GLY A 40 -7.97 -9.78 -4.67
N ARG A 41 -8.74 -10.24 -3.67
CA ARG A 41 -8.84 -11.65 -3.28
C ARG A 41 -9.93 -12.41 -4.04
N PHE A 42 -11.08 -11.77 -4.30
CA PHE A 42 -12.26 -12.38 -4.93
C PHE A 42 -12.27 -12.25 -6.46
N GLN A 43 -11.66 -11.19 -7.00
CA GLN A 43 -11.31 -11.08 -8.42
C GLN A 43 -9.79 -11.16 -8.51
N PRO A 44 -9.19 -12.36 -8.56
CA PRO A 44 -7.80 -12.47 -8.97
C PRO A 44 -7.74 -11.96 -10.41
N VAL A 45 -7.43 -10.68 -10.57
CA VAL A 45 -6.83 -10.17 -11.80
C VAL A 45 -5.71 -11.16 -12.10
N PRO A 46 -5.74 -11.87 -13.25
CA PRO A 46 -4.67 -12.76 -13.63
C PRO A 46 -3.37 -12.01 -13.43
N ALA A 47 -2.50 -12.58 -12.59
CA ALA A 47 -1.31 -11.93 -12.07
C ALA A 47 -0.64 -11.00 -13.10
N ALA A 48 -0.64 -9.70 -12.82
CA ALA A 48 0.64 -9.01 -12.94
C ALA A 48 1.46 -9.58 -11.77
N VAL A 49 2.34 -10.50 -12.14
CA VAL A 49 3.24 -11.29 -11.31
C VAL A 49 3.62 -10.66 -9.97
N SER A 50 3.55 -11.51 -8.95
CA SER A 50 4.01 -11.32 -7.57
C SER A 50 5.26 -10.44 -7.47
N THR A 51 5.24 -9.44 -6.59
CA THR A 51 6.49 -9.05 -5.92
C THR A 51 6.28 -9.21 -4.43
N ASP A 52 6.93 -10.27 -3.98
CA ASP A 52 7.00 -10.77 -2.65
C ASP A 52 7.50 -9.69 -1.69
N LYS A 53 6.88 -9.70 -0.52
CA LYS A 53 7.22 -8.84 0.59
C LYS A 53 8.50 -9.43 1.20
N ASN A 54 9.66 -9.07 0.66
CA ASN A 54 10.93 -9.38 1.31
C ASN A 54 11.80 -8.13 1.42
N THR A 55 11.69 -7.52 2.60
CA THR A 55 12.77 -6.94 3.39
C THR A 55 13.82 -6.15 2.60
N HIS A 56 13.66 -4.83 2.61
CA HIS A 56 14.78 -3.90 2.40
C HIS A 56 15.93 -4.24 3.37
N LYS A 57 16.92 -4.97 2.86
CA LYS A 57 18.32 -4.82 3.25
C LYS A 57 18.97 -3.93 2.17
N PRO A 58 19.75 -2.90 2.52
CA PRO A 58 20.17 -1.89 1.55
C PRO A 58 21.28 -2.44 0.66
N ALA A 59 20.96 -2.73 -0.60
CA ALA A 59 21.91 -3.00 -1.68
C ALA A 59 21.29 -2.59 -3.02
N ALA A 60 20.78 -1.34 -3.09
CA ALA A 60 19.86 -0.85 -4.11
C ALA A 60 20.49 -0.54 -5.49
N ALA A 61 21.64 -1.11 -5.82
CA ALA A 61 22.26 -0.95 -7.15
C ALA A 61 22.41 -2.30 -7.86
N SER A 62 23.02 -3.29 -7.20
CA SER A 62 23.23 -4.62 -7.81
C SER A 62 21.93 -5.40 -7.99
N SER A 63 20.94 -5.19 -7.12
CA SER A 63 19.67 -5.91 -7.19
C SER A 63 18.83 -5.56 -8.42
N GLN A 64 18.93 -4.32 -8.90
CA GLN A 64 18.19 -3.87 -10.08
C GLN A 64 18.82 -4.43 -11.36
N ASP A 65 20.15 -4.44 -11.44
CA ASP A 65 20.86 -5.05 -12.57
C ASP A 65 20.65 -6.57 -12.63
N ASP A 66 20.65 -7.25 -11.48
CA ASP A 66 20.36 -8.69 -11.38
C ASP A 66 18.92 -9.02 -11.79
N GLU A 67 17.94 -8.20 -11.39
CA GLU A 67 16.55 -8.36 -11.80
C GLU A 67 16.37 -8.16 -13.32
N VAL A 68 17.01 -7.13 -13.89
CA VAL A 68 16.98 -6.87 -15.33
C VAL A 68 17.64 -8.02 -16.11
N MET A 69 18.79 -8.52 -15.64
CA MET A 69 19.47 -9.68 -16.23
C MET A 69 18.62 -10.96 -16.16
N ALA A 70 17.90 -11.18 -15.06
CA ALA A 70 17.01 -12.33 -14.90
C ALA A 70 15.81 -12.26 -15.87
N VAL A 71 15.21 -11.08 -16.03
CA VAL A 71 14.09 -10.86 -16.96
C VAL A 71 14.53 -11.02 -18.42
N ILE A 72 15.68 -10.47 -18.80
CA ILE A 72 16.24 -10.63 -20.15
C ILE A 72 16.55 -12.11 -20.43
N SER A 73 17.15 -12.82 -19.48
CA SER A 73 17.45 -14.25 -19.62
C SER A 73 16.18 -15.09 -19.79
N ALA A 74 15.13 -14.80 -19.02
CA ALA A 74 13.84 -15.48 -19.15
C ALA A 74 13.17 -15.20 -20.51
N ALA A 75 13.23 -13.96 -20.98
CA ALA A 75 12.69 -13.56 -22.28
C ALA A 75 13.43 -14.25 -23.44
N VAL A 76 14.76 -14.28 -23.41
CA VAL A 76 15.59 -14.95 -24.42
C VAL A 76 15.36 -16.46 -24.38
N HIS A 77 15.26 -17.06 -23.19
CA HIS A 77 14.98 -18.49 -23.07
C HIS A 77 13.62 -18.85 -23.68
N ARG A 78 12.57 -18.07 -23.37
CA ARG A 78 11.24 -18.24 -23.95
C ARG A 78 11.25 -18.09 -25.47
N TYR A 79 11.93 -17.07 -25.99
CA TYR A 79 12.05 -16.86 -27.44
C TYR A 79 12.75 -18.05 -28.13
N ARG A 80 13.84 -18.57 -27.54
CA ARG A 80 14.57 -19.73 -28.09
C ARG A 80 13.76 -21.02 -28.02
N THR A 81 12.97 -21.23 -26.97
CA THR A 81 12.10 -22.41 -26.86
C THR A 81 10.93 -22.36 -27.85
N THR A 82 10.37 -21.17 -28.11
CA THR A 82 9.27 -20.99 -29.06
C THR A 82 9.74 -21.07 -30.51
N ARG A 83 10.95 -20.58 -30.80
CA ARG A 83 11.52 -20.59 -32.17
C ARG A 83 12.10 -21.95 -32.59
N ARG A 84 12.11 -22.96 -31.72
CA ARG A 84 12.57 -24.33 -32.01
C ARG A 84 11.43 -25.31 -32.34
N ARG A 85 10.22 -24.82 -32.59
CA ARG A 85 9.11 -25.57 -33.21
C ARG A 85 8.85 -25.08 -34.62
#